data_AF-A0A952IRQ9-F1
#
_entry.id   AF-A0A952IRQ9-F1
#
_cell.length_a   1.000
_cell.length_b   1.000
_cell.length_c   1.000
_cell.angle_alpha   90.00
_cell.angle_beta   90.00
_cell.angle_gamma   90.00
#
_symmetry.space_group_name_H-M   'P 1'
#
loop_
_entity.id
_entity.type
_entity.pdbx_description
1 polymer ?
#
loop_
_entity_poly.entity_id
_entity_poly.type
_entity_poly.pdbx_seq_one_letter_code
_entity_poly.pdbx_strand_id
1 'polypeptide(L)'
;MVTDEAQWYVQKGSRVQGPFSTDEVGRFLLLGRVRNTDRVSRDGELWEPVTQVPELIPEELLNLHSVDGWSNFITARSASEERKSIEAVEIERRGSSGELAAEQLREQWAGTEKPEAVHSVLPWSLLGITLAALVTVLYLNANSTLGG
;
A
#
# COMPACT_ATOMS: atom_id res chain seq x y z
N MET A 1 1.81 6.78 37.89
CA MET A 1 2.45 5.45 37.74
C MET A 1 3.07 5.46 36.36
N VAL A 2 4.39 5.48 36.25
CA VAL A 2 5.06 5.41 34.94
C VAL A 2 5.09 3.93 34.60
N THR A 3 4.26 3.50 33.65
CA THR A 3 4.37 2.17 33.07
C THR A 3 5.67 2.16 32.28
N ASP A 4 6.61 1.33 32.71
CA ASP A 4 7.83 1.04 31.95
C ASP A 4 7.40 0.23 30.72
N GLU A 5 6.92 0.94 29.69
CA GLU A 5 6.50 0.33 28.44
C GLU A 5 7.75 -0.20 27.73
N ALA A 6 7.77 -1.51 27.47
CA ALA A 6 8.85 -2.14 26.74
C ALA A 6 9.08 -1.42 25.40
N GLN A 7 10.34 -1.03 25.15
CA GLN A 7 10.76 -0.29 23.97
C GLN A 7 11.31 -1.26 22.92
N TRP A 8 10.79 -1.18 21.70
CA TRP A 8 11.11 -2.06 20.59
C TRP A 8 11.64 -1.30 19.39
N TYR A 9 12.69 -1.84 18.79
CA TYR A 9 13.18 -1.44 17.49
C TYR A 9 12.70 -2.43 16.44
N VAL A 10 12.31 -1.92 15.27
CA VAL A 10 11.88 -2.74 14.13
C VAL A 10 12.84 -2.51 12.96
N GLN A 11 13.43 -3.59 12.45
CA GLN A 11 14.27 -3.60 11.27
C GLN A 11 13.48 -4.11 10.06
N LYS A 12 13.31 -3.22 9.08
CA LYS A 12 12.65 -3.48 7.81
C LYS A 12 13.64 -3.31 6.67
N GLY A 13 14.10 -4.42 6.12
CA GLY A 13 15.22 -4.42 5.17
C GLY A 13 16.47 -3.82 5.82
N SER A 14 16.95 -2.70 5.27
CA SER A 14 18.15 -2.00 5.77
C SER A 14 17.87 -0.88 6.76
N ARG A 15 16.59 -0.60 7.10
CA ARG A 15 16.21 0.51 7.98
C ARG A 15 15.79 0.01 9.36
N VAL A 16 16.31 0.66 10.39
CA VAL A 16 15.87 0.51 11.78
C VAL A 16 14.98 1.67 12.16
N GLN A 17 13.85 1.40 12.80
CA GLN A 17 12.87 2.38 13.27
C GLN A 17 12.52 2.09 14.73
N GLY A 18 12.16 3.13 15.48
CA GLY A 18 11.81 3.05 16.89
C GLY A 18 12.62 4.03 17.74
N PRO A 19 12.54 3.93 19.08
CA PRO A 19 11.83 2.88 19.80
C PRO A 19 10.30 3.03 19.74
N PHE A 20 9.59 1.91 19.78
CA PHE A 20 8.13 1.83 19.79
C PHE A 20 7.65 1.05 21.01
N SER A 21 6.44 1.33 21.48
CA SER A 21 5.81 0.46 22.48
C SER A 21 5.33 -0.85 21.87
N THR A 22 5.09 -1.86 22.70
CA THR A 22 4.46 -3.14 22.29
C THR A 22 3.16 -2.90 21.52
N ASP A 23 2.30 -1.99 21.99
CA ASP A 23 1.03 -1.66 21.35
C ASP A 23 1.19 -1.02 19.97
N GLU A 24 2.21 -0.17 19.79
CA GLU A 24 2.50 0.45 18.50
C GLU A 24 2.96 -0.58 17.47
N VAL A 25 3.85 -1.50 17.87
CA VAL A 25 4.32 -2.57 17.00
C VAL A 25 3.16 -3.52 16.64
N GLY A 26 2.33 -3.89 17.62
CA GLY A 26 1.12 -4.67 17.39
C GLY A 26 0.17 -4.00 16.39
N ARG A 27 -0.06 -2.69 16.54
CA ARG A 27 -0.84 -1.90 15.58
C ARG A 27 -0.23 -1.91 14.19
N PHE A 28 1.10 -1.80 14.07
CA PHE A 28 1.76 -1.85 12.77
C PHE A 28 1.64 -3.21 12.08
N LEU A 29 1.58 -4.30 12.86
CA LEU A 29 1.27 -5.63 12.33
C LEU A 29 -0.17 -5.73 11.81
N LEU A 30 -1.16 -5.24 12.56
CA LEU A 30 -2.57 -5.20 12.09
C LEU A 30 -2.72 -4.45 10.77
N LEU A 31 -1.99 -3.33 10.62
CA LEU A 31 -2.02 -2.48 9.44
C LEU A 31 -1.11 -3.00 8.30
N GLY A 32 -0.32 -4.04 8.53
CA GLY A 32 0.64 -4.59 7.56
C GLY A 32 1.84 -3.67 7.26
N ARG A 33 2.12 -2.69 8.13
CA ARG A 33 3.30 -1.81 8.02
C ARG A 33 4.58 -2.52 8.43
N VAL A 34 4.46 -3.41 9.41
CA VAL A 34 5.44 -4.42 9.81
C VAL A 34 4.96 -5.77 9.28
N ARG A 35 5.88 -6.54 8.70
CA ARG A 35 5.61 -7.86 8.10
C ARG A 35 6.19 -8.96 8.96
N ASN A 36 5.71 -10.19 8.77
CA ASN A 36 6.26 -11.38 9.42
C ASN A 36 7.75 -11.65 9.11
N THR A 37 8.26 -11.11 8.00
CA THR A 37 9.68 -11.18 7.61
C THR A 37 10.56 -10.13 8.27
N ASP A 38 9.96 -9.11 8.88
CA ASP A 38 10.71 -8.04 9.56
C ASP A 38 11.24 -8.56 10.91
N ARG A 39 12.32 -7.94 11.38
CA ARG A 39 12.97 -8.29 12.64
C ARG A 39 12.72 -7.23 13.70
N VAL A 40 12.75 -7.65 14.95
CA VAL A 40 12.56 -6.80 16.12
C VAL A 40 13.70 -6.99 17.10
N SER A 41 13.93 -5.98 17.94
CA SER A 41 14.98 -5.98 18.95
C SER A 41 14.60 -5.08 20.12
N ARG A 42 15.00 -5.46 21.33
CA ARG A 42 14.87 -4.60 22.53
C ARG A 42 16.07 -3.68 22.73
N ASP A 43 17.25 -4.08 22.25
CA ASP A 43 18.54 -3.42 22.49
C ASP A 43 19.16 -2.80 21.23
N GLY A 44 18.63 -3.13 20.04
CA GLY A 44 19.18 -2.72 18.75
C GLY A 44 20.37 -3.58 18.28
N GLU A 45 20.78 -4.58 19.06
CA GLU A 45 21.92 -5.46 18.78
C GLU A 45 21.44 -6.87 18.40
N LEU A 46 20.55 -7.46 19.21
CA LEU A 46 19.99 -8.78 18.96
C LEU A 46 18.68 -8.65 18.17
N TRP A 47 18.67 -9.18 16.96
CA TRP A 47 17.55 -9.09 16.04
C TRP A 47 16.87 -10.43 15.80
N GLU A 48 15.64 -10.57 16.29
CA GLU A 48 14.83 -11.77 16.12
C GLU A 48 13.65 -11.54 15.16
N PRO A 49 13.18 -12.56 14.44
CA PRO A 49 11.96 -12.43 13.63
C PRO A 49 10.78 -12.02 14.50
N VAL A 50 9.89 -11.16 14.01
CA VAL A 50 8.71 -10.72 14.78
C VAL A 50 7.81 -11.88 15.23
N THR A 51 7.81 -12.98 14.47
CA THR A 51 7.06 -14.20 14.80
C THR A 51 7.62 -14.97 15.99
N GLN A 52 8.84 -14.69 16.45
CA GLN A 52 9.45 -15.28 17.64
C GLN A 52 9.16 -14.51 18.92
N VAL A 53 8.45 -13.38 18.82
CA VAL A 53 8.08 -12.52 19.95
C VAL A 53 6.55 -12.47 20.07
N PRO A 54 5.92 -13.44 20.75
CA PRO A 54 4.45 -13.53 20.82
C PRO A 54 3.79 -12.32 21.46
N GLU A 55 4.46 -11.65 22.40
CA GLU A 55 3.95 -10.45 23.08
C GLU A 55 3.70 -9.26 22.12
N LEU A 56 4.35 -9.25 20.95
CA LEU A 56 4.13 -8.23 19.93
C LEU A 56 2.97 -8.58 18.99
N ILE A 57 2.49 -9.83 18.99
CA ILE A 57 1.48 -10.31 18.04
C ILE A 57 0.08 -10.08 18.63
N PRO A 58 -0.74 -9.22 18.01
CA PRO A 58 -2.12 -8.98 18.43
C PRO A 58 -2.96 -10.26 18.41
N GLU A 59 -3.84 -10.41 19.39
CA GLU A 59 -4.74 -11.58 19.49
C GLU A 59 -5.64 -11.70 18.26
N GLU A 60 -6.03 -10.60 17.64
CA GLU A 60 -6.85 -10.56 16.43
C GLU A 60 -6.14 -11.20 15.23
N LEU A 61 -4.80 -11.14 15.18
CA LEU A 61 -4.01 -11.85 14.18
C LEU A 61 -3.87 -13.33 14.49
N LEU A 62 -3.79 -13.70 15.78
CA LEU A 62 -3.72 -15.12 16.20
C LEU A 62 -5.04 -15.86 15.94
N ASN A 63 -6.17 -15.16 16.08
CA ASN A 63 -7.51 -15.74 16.02
C ASN A 63 -8.15 -15.70 14.63
N LEU A 64 -7.41 -15.39 13.56
CA LEU A 64 -7.92 -15.27 12.18
C LEU A 64 -8.70 -16.49 11.67
N HIS A 65 -8.39 -17.68 12.18
CA HIS A 65 -9.03 -18.94 11.77
C HIS A 65 -10.35 -19.24 12.48
N SER A 66 -10.71 -18.45 13.50
CA SER A 66 -11.96 -18.63 14.24
C SER A 66 -13.16 -18.11 13.44
N VAL A 67 -14.37 -18.58 13.77
CA VAL A 67 -15.63 -18.20 13.10
C VAL A 67 -15.81 -16.69 13.07
N ASP A 68 -15.50 -16.01 14.18
CA ASP A 68 -15.62 -14.56 14.32
C ASP A 68 -14.29 -13.81 14.12
N GLY A 69 -13.19 -14.54 13.91
CA GLY A 69 -11.83 -14.00 13.91
C GLY A 69 -11.58 -12.98 12.81
N TRP A 70 -12.09 -13.25 11.61
CA TRP A 70 -12.01 -12.31 10.49
C TRP A 70 -12.73 -10.99 10.81
N SER A 71 -13.91 -11.04 11.43
CA SER A 71 -14.66 -9.84 11.80
C SER A 71 -13.89 -9.00 12.82
N ASN A 72 -13.34 -9.65 13.86
CA ASN A 72 -12.55 -8.99 14.90
C ASN A 72 -11.30 -8.32 14.33
N PHE A 73 -10.60 -9.01 13.42
CA PHE A 73 -9.46 -8.44 12.71
C PHE A 73 -9.83 -7.18 11.91
N ILE A 74 -10.93 -7.21 11.15
CA ILE A 74 -11.38 -6.05 10.38
C ILE A 74 -11.73 -4.88 11.30
N THR A 75 -12.47 -5.13 12.39
CA THR A 75 -12.81 -4.08 13.38
C THR A 75 -11.56 -3.46 14.01
N ALA A 76 -10.61 -4.28 14.47
CA ALA A 76 -9.38 -3.79 15.09
C ALA A 76 -8.50 -3.01 14.10
N ARG A 77 -8.44 -3.46 12.84
CA ARG A 77 -7.74 -2.76 11.77
C ARG A 77 -8.35 -1.38 11.50
N SER A 78 -9.67 -1.30 11.31
CA SER A 78 -10.37 -0.03 11.08
C SER A 78 -10.19 0.96 12.23
N ALA A 79 -10.30 0.50 13.47
CA ALA A 79 -10.06 1.33 14.65
C ALA A 79 -8.62 1.87 14.71
N SER A 80 -7.65 1.11 14.21
CA SER A 80 -6.24 1.50 14.12
C SER A 80 -5.93 2.48 12.99
N GLU A 81 -6.73 2.48 11.92
CA GLU A 81 -6.63 3.42 10.81
C GLU A 81 -7.24 4.79 11.18
N GLU A 82 -8.40 4.80 11.83
CA GLU A 82 -9.16 6.01 12.13
C GLU A 82 -8.45 6.96 13.11
N ARG A 83 -7.65 6.40 14.03
CA ARG A 83 -6.90 7.17 15.04
C ARG A 83 -5.70 7.96 14.49
N LYS A 84 -5.44 7.95 13.17
CA LYS A 84 -4.36 8.72 12.54
C LYS A 84 -4.86 9.82 11.59
N SER A 85 -6.03 10.39 11.89
CA SER A 85 -6.54 11.62 11.26
C SER A 85 -6.18 12.89 12.03
N ILE A 86 -5.60 12.81 13.24
CA ILE A 86 -5.31 13.98 14.09
C ILE A 86 -3.91 13.87 14.70
N GLU A 87 -2.91 14.15 13.90
CA GLU A 87 -1.87 15.11 14.29
C GLU A 87 -1.59 15.90 13.01
N ALA A 88 -2.57 16.72 12.64
CA ALA A 88 -2.29 17.86 11.80
C ALA A 88 -1.26 18.65 12.60
N VAL A 89 0.01 18.51 12.23
CA VAL A 89 1.11 19.38 12.65
C VAL A 89 0.51 20.78 12.69
N GLU A 90 0.56 21.44 13.84
CA GLU A 90 0.24 22.85 13.95
C GLU A 90 1.27 23.58 13.10
N ILE A 91 0.99 23.66 11.80
CA ILE A 91 1.72 24.50 10.87
C ILE A 91 1.41 25.89 11.39
N GLU A 92 2.35 26.45 12.13
CA GLU A 92 2.38 27.84 12.53
C GLU A 92 2.29 28.65 11.23
N ARG A 93 1.04 28.97 10.87
CA ARG A 93 0.65 29.44 9.54
C ARG A 93 1.12 30.88 9.48
N ARG A 94 2.35 31.09 9.03
CA ARG A 94 2.87 32.41 8.69
C ARG A 94 1.83 33.07 7.77
N GLY A 95 1.34 34.22 8.23
CA GLY A 95 0.10 34.85 7.78
C GLY A 95 -0.01 35.09 6.26
N SER A 96 -1.26 35.32 5.84
CA SER A 96 -1.77 35.71 4.51
C SER A 96 -1.40 34.84 3.30
N SER A 97 -0.32 34.08 3.32
CA SER A 97 0.09 33.19 2.22
C SER A 97 -0.69 31.86 2.22
N GLY A 98 -1.20 31.44 3.38
CA GLY A 98 -1.90 30.16 3.55
C GLY A 98 -3.30 30.07 2.95
N GLU A 99 -4.02 31.19 2.80
CA GLU A 99 -5.31 31.23 2.09
C GLU A 99 -5.10 31.15 0.58
N LEU A 100 -4.13 31.89 0.04
CA LEU A 100 -3.77 31.83 -1.37
C LEU A 100 -3.25 30.43 -1.76
N ALA A 101 -2.45 29.80 -0.89
CA ALA A 101 -1.97 28.44 -1.11
C ALA A 101 -3.10 27.41 -1.03
N ALA A 102 -4.06 27.58 -0.11
CA ALA A 102 -5.22 26.70 0.01
C ALA A 102 -6.18 26.85 -1.19
N GLU A 103 -6.38 28.07 -1.69
CA GLU A 103 -7.19 28.34 -2.86
C GLU A 103 -6.53 27.79 -4.13
N GLN A 104 -5.22 28.01 -4.30
CA GLN A 104 -4.44 27.38 -5.36
C GLN A 104 -4.55 25.85 -5.30
N LEU A 105 -4.39 25.25 -4.11
CA LEU A 105 -4.57 23.80 -3.90
C LEU A 105 -5.97 23.31 -4.25
N ARG A 106 -7.01 24.13 -4.01
CA ARG A 106 -8.39 23.79 -4.35
C ARG A 106 -8.61 23.86 -5.86
N GLU A 107 -8.00 24.83 -6.54
CA GLU A 107 -8.04 24.95 -8.00
C GLU A 107 -7.26 23.84 -8.73
N GLN A 108 -6.04 23.50 -8.30
CA GLN A 108 -5.30 22.36 -8.89
C GLN A 108 -6.02 21.01 -8.69
N TRP A 109 -6.78 20.85 -7.60
CA TRP A 109 -7.57 19.62 -7.37
C TRP A 109 -8.95 19.67 -8.04
N ALA A 110 -9.52 20.85 -8.26
CA ALA A 110 -10.72 21.03 -9.08
C ALA A 110 -10.44 20.84 -10.58
N GLY A 111 -9.17 20.93 -10.99
CA GLY A 111 -8.69 20.75 -12.36
C GLY A 111 -8.54 19.31 -12.85
N THR A 112 -8.80 18.29 -12.02
CA THR A 112 -9.02 16.95 -12.57
C THR A 112 -10.43 16.89 -13.13
N GLU A 113 -10.52 17.23 -14.42
CA GLU A 113 -11.65 16.92 -15.28
C GLU A 113 -12.18 15.53 -14.93
N LYS A 114 -13.48 15.49 -14.62
CA LYS A 114 -14.35 14.30 -14.67
C LYS A 114 -13.75 13.31 -15.67
N PRO A 115 -13.42 12.06 -15.29
CA PRO A 115 -12.79 11.15 -16.22
C PRO A 115 -13.71 11.05 -17.43
N GLU A 116 -13.29 11.62 -18.56
CA GLU A 116 -13.91 11.32 -19.83
C GLU A 116 -13.84 9.81 -19.93
N ALA A 117 -15.01 9.20 -20.05
CA ALA A 117 -15.12 7.78 -20.25
C ALA A 117 -14.15 7.43 -21.38
N VAL A 118 -13.07 6.72 -21.04
CA VAL A 118 -12.14 6.22 -22.04
C VAL A 118 -12.94 5.16 -22.77
N HIS A 119 -13.67 5.58 -23.80
CA HIS A 119 -14.23 4.67 -24.77
C HIS A 119 -13.00 3.97 -25.36
N SER A 120 -12.77 2.73 -24.94
CA SER A 120 -11.74 1.87 -25.48
C SER A 120 -12.13 1.51 -26.90
N VAL A 121 -11.93 2.42 -27.83
CA VAL A 121 -12.27 2.27 -29.25
C VAL A 121 -11.22 1.43 -29.96
N LEU A 122 -10.81 0.27 -29.42
CA LEU A 122 -9.94 -0.62 -30.16
C LEU A 122 -10.28 -2.10 -29.94
N PRO A 123 -11.29 -2.60 -30.66
CA PRO A 123 -11.25 -3.98 -31.16
C PRO A 123 -11.00 -4.07 -32.67
N TRP A 124 -11.23 -2.99 -33.44
CA TRP A 124 -11.35 -3.10 -34.91
C TRP A 124 -10.07 -2.76 -35.69
N SER A 125 -9.20 -1.87 -35.20
CA SER A 125 -7.91 -1.60 -35.88
C SER A 125 -6.95 -2.78 -35.77
N LEU A 126 -6.99 -3.50 -34.64
CA LEU A 126 -6.17 -4.69 -34.39
C LEU A 126 -6.63 -5.87 -35.26
N LEU A 127 -7.95 -6.00 -35.49
CA LEU A 127 -8.50 -6.93 -36.47
C LEU A 127 -8.07 -6.57 -37.90
N GLY A 128 -8.11 -5.28 -38.28
CA GLY A 128 -7.67 -4.84 -39.61
C GLY A 128 -6.19 -5.12 -39.88
N ILE A 129 -5.31 -4.83 -38.91
CA ILE A 129 -3.87 -5.06 -39.02
C ILE A 129 -3.57 -6.56 -39.11
N THR A 130 -4.25 -7.39 -38.32
CA THR A 130 -4.05 -8.86 -38.36
C THR A 130 -4.51 -9.48 -39.67
N LEU A 131 -5.63 -9.03 -40.24
CA LEU A 131 -6.14 -9.51 -41.53
C LEU A 131 -5.20 -9.13 -42.68
N ALA A 132 -4.68 -7.89 -42.69
CA ALA A 132 -3.71 -7.43 -43.69
C ALA A 132 -2.39 -8.22 -43.62
N ALA A 133 -1.90 -8.51 -42.41
CA ALA A 133 -0.71 -9.33 -42.23
C ALA A 133 -0.93 -10.77 -42.73
N LEU A 134 -2.09 -11.38 -42.43
CA LEU A 134 -2.43 -12.73 -42.87
C LEU A 134 -2.55 -12.85 -44.39
N VAL A 135 -3.17 -11.87 -45.06
CA VAL A 135 -3.25 -11.82 -46.53
C VAL A 135 -1.86 -11.71 -47.15
N THR A 136 -0.97 -10.89 -46.58
CA THR A 136 0.40 -10.73 -47.07
C THR A 136 1.17 -12.04 -47.00
N VAL A 137 1.06 -12.77 -45.88
CA VAL A 137 1.71 -14.09 -45.71
C VAL A 137 1.18 -15.11 -46.72
N LEU A 138 -0.15 -15.17 -46.92
CA LEU A 138 -0.75 -16.08 -47.90
C LEU A 138 -0.32 -15.76 -49.34
N TYR A 139 -0.24 -14.48 -49.70
CA TYR A 139 0.22 -14.06 -51.02
C TYR A 139 1.68 -14.46 -51.29
N LEU A 140 2.56 -14.24 -50.31
CA LEU A 140 3.97 -14.65 -50.41
C LEU A 140 4.10 -16.19 -50.48
N ASN A 141 3.28 -16.93 -49.73
CA ASN A 141 3.27 -18.39 -49.78
C ASN A 141 2.74 -18.92 -51.14
N ALA A 142 1.66 -18.34 -51.66
CA ALA A 142 1.12 -18.73 -52.97
C ALA A 142 2.13 -18.47 -54.10
N ASN A 143 2.80 -17.30 -54.10
CA ASN A 143 3.81 -16.98 -55.10
C ASN A 143 5.07 -17.86 -55.00
N SER A 144 5.43 -18.35 -53.81
CA SER A 144 6.55 -19.29 -53.66
C SER A 144 6.19 -20.70 -54.12
N THR A 145 4.92 -21.11 -54.05
CA THR A 145 4.46 -22.41 -54.57
C THR A 145 4.33 -22.48 -56.10
N LEU A 146 4.26 -21.35 -56.82
CA LEU A 146 4.23 -21.31 -58.29
C LEU A 146 5.62 -21.16 -58.94
N GLY A 147 6.68 -21.00 -58.14
CA GLY A 147 8.05 -20.77 -58.63
C GLY A 147 9.01 -21.95 -58.47
N GLY A 148 8.52 -23.15 -58.15
CA GLY A 148 9.30 -24.37 -57.95
C GLY A 148 8.96 -25.45 -58.98
#